data_AF-A0A2S0U4S0-F1
#
_entry.id   AF-A0A2S0U4S0-F1
#
_cell.length_a   1.000
_cell.length_b   1.000
_cell.length_c   1.000
_cell.angle_alpha   90.00
_cell.angle_beta   90.00
_cell.angle_gamma   90.00
#
_symmetry.space_group_name_H-M   'P 1'
#
loop_
_entity.id
_entity.type
_entity.pdbx_description
1 polymer ?
#
loop_
_entity_poly.entity_id
_entity_poly.type
_entity_poly.pdbx_seq_one_letter_code
_entity_poly.pdbx_strand_id
1 'polypeptide(L)' 'MSRRRRSVMSESLKVELAKELGFYNTVQEEGWGGIKAKDAGNMVKRAIQLAEQAASRQP' A
#
# COMPACT_ATOMS: atom_id res chain seq x y z
N MET A 1 -21.01 4.53 -18.87
CA MET A 1 -20.36 3.65 -17.86
C MET A 1 -19.36 4.48 -17.08
N SER A 2 -19.64 4.76 -15.80
CA SER A 2 -18.71 5.49 -14.93
C SER A 2 -17.37 4.76 -14.90
N ARG A 3 -16.28 5.47 -15.27
CA ARG A 3 -14.92 4.94 -15.30
C ARG A 3 -14.57 4.56 -13.87
N ARG A 4 -14.70 3.28 -13.50
CA ARG A 4 -14.22 2.76 -12.22
C ARG A 4 -12.75 3.15 -12.13
N ARG A 5 -12.44 4.17 -11.32
CA ARG A 5 -11.06 4.57 -11.03
C ARG A 5 -10.42 3.35 -10.40
N ARG A 6 -9.62 2.60 -11.17
CA ARG A 6 -8.88 1.47 -10.63
C ARG A 6 -7.98 2.05 -9.55
N SER A 7 -8.16 1.60 -8.33
CA SER A 7 -7.25 1.90 -7.22
C SER A 7 -5.84 1.55 -7.67
N VAL A 8 -4.87 2.43 -7.39
CA VAL A 8 -3.47 2.24 -7.78
C VAL A 8 -2.85 1.00 -7.13
N MET A 9 -3.40 0.58 -5.99
CA MET A 9 -2.99 -0.62 -5.24
C MET A 9 -4.21 -1.48 -4.92
N SER A 10 -4.04 -2.80 -4.98
CA SER A 10 -5.05 -3.75 -4.49
C SER A 10 -5.15 -3.69 -2.96
N GLU A 11 -6.30 -4.07 -2.41
CA GLU A 11 -6.47 -4.15 -0.94
C GLU A 11 -5.51 -5.17 -0.30
N SER A 12 -5.24 -6.29 -0.98
CA SER A 12 -4.26 -7.27 -0.51
C SER A 12 -2.87 -6.67 -0.34
N LEU A 13 -2.40 -5.92 -1.34
CA LEU A 13 -1.08 -5.28 -1.31
C LEU A 13 -1.01 -4.24 -0.19
N LYS A 14 -2.06 -3.44 0.02
CA LYS A 14 -2.10 -2.49 1.13
C LYS A 14 -1.96 -3.20 2.47
N VAL A 15 -2.71 -4.29 2.68
CA VAL A 15 -2.67 -5.07 3.93
C VAL A 15 -1.29 -5.69 4.16
N GLU A 16 -0.67 -6.26 3.13
CA GLU A 16 0.68 -6.83 3.22
C GLU A 16 1.72 -5.78 3.59
N LEU A 17 1.67 -4.61 2.95
CA LEU A 17 2.57 -3.50 3.25
C LEU A 17 2.36 -2.95 4.67
N ALA A 18 1.11 -2.86 5.12
CA ALA A 18 0.81 -2.45 6.49
C ALA A 18 1.38 -3.43 7.52
N LYS A 19 1.38 -4.73 7.23
CA LYS A 19 2.01 -5.76 8.06
C LYS A 19 3.53 -5.64 8.04
N GLU A 20 4.13 -5.51 6.86
CA GLU A 20 5.59 -5.36 6.69
C GLU A 20 6.11 -4.09 7.41
N LEU A 21 5.37 -3.00 7.34
CA LEU A 21 5.74 -1.72 7.94
C LEU A 21 5.28 -1.56 9.40
N GLY A 22 4.58 -2.56 9.95
CA GLY A 22 4.25 -2.64 11.38
C GLY A 22 3.09 -1.75 11.85
N PHE A 23 2.28 -1.21 10.95
CA PHE A 23 1.13 -0.35 11.31
C PHE A 23 -0.24 -1.01 11.04
N TYR A 24 -0.25 -2.30 10.69
CA TYR A 24 -1.47 -3.05 10.42
C TYR A 24 -2.49 -3.03 11.58
N ASN A 25 -2.02 -3.02 12.84
CA ASN A 25 -2.92 -2.98 14.01
C ASN A 25 -3.77 -1.70 14.00
N THR A 26 -3.18 -0.54 13.72
CA THR A 26 -3.92 0.72 13.57
C THR A 26 -4.94 0.66 12.44
N VAL A 27 -4.61 0.00 11.33
CA VAL A 27 -5.55 -0.21 10.22
C VAL A 27 -6.72 -1.12 10.63
N GLN A 28 -6.49 -2.11 11.48
CA GLN A 28 -7.56 -2.98 11.99
C GLN A 28 -8.48 -2.25 12.97
N GLU A 29 -7.93 -1.43 13.85
CA GLU A 29 -8.69 -0.75 14.93
C GLU A 29 -9.38 0.52 14.43
N GLU A 30 -8.67 1.35 13.66
CA GLU A 30 -9.09 2.70 13.26
C GLU A 30 -9.35 2.84 11.75
N GLY A 31 -9.01 1.81 10.97
CA GLY A 31 -9.05 1.87 9.52
C GLY A 31 -7.88 2.65 8.91
N TRP A 32 -7.89 2.77 7.58
CA TRP A 32 -6.85 3.51 6.85
C TRP A 32 -6.81 5.01 7.14
N GLY A 33 -7.87 5.56 7.74
CA GLY A 33 -7.92 6.96 8.16
C GLY A 33 -7.15 7.26 9.46
N GLY A 34 -6.88 6.23 10.29
CA GLY A 34 -6.18 6.38 11.57
C GLY A 34 -4.66 6.33 11.48
N ILE A 35 -4.10 5.97 10.31
CA ILE A 35 -2.64 5.88 10.15
C ILE A 35 -2.01 7.28 10.06
N LYS A 36 -0.75 7.42 10.48
CA LYS A 36 -0.04 8.69 10.37
C LYS A 36 0.32 8.95 8.91
N ALA A 37 0.46 10.23 8.54
CA ALA A 37 0.95 10.62 7.21
C ALA A 37 2.31 9.96 6.87
N LYS A 38 3.17 9.74 7.87
CA LYS A 38 4.45 9.02 7.73
C LYS A 38 4.24 7.55 7.31
N ASP A 39 3.26 6.86 7.88
CA ASP A 39 2.98 5.46 7.59
C ASP A 39 2.47 5.29 6.16
N ALA A 40 1.55 6.19 5.75
CA ALA A 40 1.07 6.26 4.37
C ALA A 40 2.21 6.54 3.38
N GLY A 41 3.09 7.50 3.69
CA GLY A 41 4.26 7.82 2.87
C GLY A 41 5.23 6.66 2.73
N ASN A 42 5.52 5.97 3.84
CA ASN A 42 6.38 4.78 3.84
C ASN A 42 5.75 3.62 3.04
N MET A 43 4.43 3.43 3.13
CA MET A 43 3.70 2.43 2.36
C MET A 43 3.81 2.68 0.85
N VAL A 44 3.57 3.92 0.40
CA VAL A 44 3.71 4.27 -1.02
C VAL A 44 5.15 4.10 -1.50
N LYS A 45 6.13 4.54 -0.71
CA LYS A 45 7.55 4.34 -1.03
C LYS A 45 7.90 2.86 -1.19
N ARG A 46 7.42 2.00 -0.28
CA ARG A 46 7.65 0.55 -0.35
C ARG A 46 6.96 -0.07 -1.57
N ALA A 47 5.73 0.35 -1.89
CA ALA A 47 5.01 -0.10 -3.07
C ALA A 47 5.77 0.24 -4.38
N ILE A 48 6.33 1.45 -4.48
CA ILE A 48 7.14 1.87 -5.63
C ILE A 48 8.38 0.99 -5.75
N GLN A 49 9.10 0.75 -4.66
CA GLN A 49 10.28 -0.13 -4.68
C GLN A 49 9.96 -1.56 -5.17
N LEU A 50 8.84 -2.13 -4.71
CA LEU A 50 8.39 -3.45 -5.18
C LEU A 50 8.04 -3.42 -6.66
N ALA A 51 7.40 -2.36 -7.14
CA ALA A 51 7.09 -2.18 -8.55
C ALA A 51 8.35 -2.04 -9.42
N GLU A 52 9.33 -1.26 -8.98
CA GLU A 52 10.65 -1.13 -9.64
C GLU A 52 11.38 -2.48 -9.70
N GLN A 53 11.37 -3.26 -8.61
CA GLN A 53 11.95 -4.61 -8.57
C GLN A 53 11.21 -5.59 -9.48
N ALA A 54 9.89 -5.50 -9.57
CA ALA A 54 9.11 -6.34 -10.47
C ALA A 54 9.35 -5.98 -11.93
N ALA A 55 9.45 -4.69 -12.25
CA ALA A 55 9.74 -4.19 -13.59
C ALA A 55 11.15 -4.55 -14.05
N SER A 56 12.16 -4.44 -13.17
CA SER A 56 13.55 -4.81 -13.50
C SER A 56 13.76 -6.31 -13.68
N ARG A 57 12.84 -7.14 -13.18
CA ARG A 57 12.82 -8.60 -13.35
C ARG A 57 12.10 -9.07 -14.62
N GLN A 58 11.54 -8.16 -15.42
CA GLN A 58 10.96 -8.50 -16.72
C GLN A 58 12.10 -8.62 -17.76
N PRO A 59 12.24 -9.76 -18.48
CA PRO A 59 13.21 -9.91 -19.56
C PRO A 59 12.85 -9.05 -20.79
#